data_AF-A0A060RAP9-F1
#
_entry.id   AF-A0A060RAP9-F1
#
_cell.length_a   1.000
_cell.length_b   1.000
_cell.length_c   1.000
_cell.angle_alpha   90.00
_cell.angle_beta   90.00
_cell.angle_gamma   90.00
#
_symmetry.space_group_name_H-M   'P 1'
#
loop_
_entity.id
_entity.type
_entity.pdbx_description
1 polymer ?
#
loop_
_entity_poly.entity_id
_entity_poly.type
_entity_poly.pdbx_seq_one_letter_code
_entity_poly.pdbx_strand_id
1 'polypeptide(L)'
;MGLSSGDKVPDEKTVWSFREKLTNNQTIEKTFVLFRDVLNAKGLILNEGKMVDATFATAPIQRNTREENKQIKDGDGAALWNNKPHKKRHKDIDARWTQKGGQNYYGYKNHTKVDAKSKFIDCYKVTDASVHDSQPLEDLLDENDKGQPLYGDSAYTGANQDDVIENAKMINQVCERGYRNHPLTEEQKASNREKSSVRSRVEHVFGFMEQSMHGIKVWSALV
;
A
#
# COMPACT_ATOMS: atom_id res chain seq x y z
N MET A 1 -24.62 0.51 7.68
CA MET A 1 -25.58 1.58 7.34
C MET A 1 -27.02 1.08 7.18
N GLY A 2 -27.29 -0.23 7.23
CA GLY A 2 -28.67 -0.75 7.19
C GLY A 2 -29.42 -0.42 5.91
N LEU A 3 -28.70 -0.14 4.82
CA LEU A 3 -29.29 0.29 3.56
C LEU A 3 -29.83 -0.92 2.80
N SER A 4 -31.06 -0.79 2.32
CA SER A 4 -31.74 -1.75 1.45
C SER A 4 -31.82 -1.23 0.01
N SER A 5 -32.11 -2.12 -0.93
CA SER A 5 -32.37 -1.73 -2.31
C SER A 5 -33.54 -0.74 -2.36
N GLY A 6 -33.31 0.45 -2.92
CA GLY A 6 -34.30 1.53 -3.01
C GLY A 6 -34.12 2.68 -2.00
N ASP A 7 -33.21 2.54 -1.04
CA ASP A 7 -32.91 3.63 -0.11
C ASP A 7 -32.23 4.81 -0.82
N LYS A 8 -32.52 6.03 -0.32
CA LYS A 8 -31.86 7.24 -0.81
C LYS A 8 -30.36 7.14 -0.61
N VAL A 9 -29.60 7.44 -1.67
CA VAL A 9 -28.13 7.48 -1.60
C VAL A 9 -27.70 8.45 -0.48
N PRO A 10 -26.90 7.99 0.49
CA PRO A 10 -26.41 8.85 1.57
C PRO A 10 -25.65 10.05 1.03
N ASP A 11 -25.79 11.19 1.72
CA ASP A 11 -25.02 12.38 1.38
C ASP A 11 -23.54 12.25 1.80
N GLU A 12 -22.70 13.18 1.32
CA GLU A 12 -21.25 13.19 1.57
C GLU A 12 -20.92 13.15 3.06
N LYS A 13 -21.67 13.89 3.89
CA LYS A 13 -21.46 13.95 5.34
C LYS A 13 -21.76 12.62 6.02
N THR A 14 -22.79 11.92 5.56
CA THR A 14 -23.16 10.59 6.09
C THR A 14 -22.10 9.56 5.74
N VAL A 15 -21.61 9.55 4.50
CA VAL A 15 -20.50 8.68 4.07
C VAL A 15 -19.23 8.99 4.85
N TRP A 16 -18.93 10.27 5.05
CA TRP A 16 -17.79 10.73 5.85
C TRP A 16 -17.88 10.26 7.30
N SER A 17 -19.02 10.47 7.97
CA SER A 17 -19.20 10.05 9.37
C SER A 17 -19.14 8.53 9.52
N PHE A 18 -19.63 7.78 8.53
CA PHE A 18 -19.50 6.33 8.53
C PHE A 18 -18.04 5.90 8.46
N ARG A 19 -17.24 6.49 7.57
CA ARG A 19 -15.80 6.22 7.46
C ARG A 19 -15.06 6.58 8.74
N GLU A 20 -15.33 7.76 9.31
CA GLU A 20 -14.73 8.20 10.57
C GLU A 20 -15.01 7.22 11.72
N LYS A 21 -16.25 6.72 11.83
CA LYS A 21 -16.59 5.68 12.81
C LYS A 21 -15.84 4.37 12.57
N LEU A 22 -15.63 3.97 11.32
CA LEU A 22 -14.86 2.76 11.02
C LEU A 22 -13.39 2.89 11.45
N THR A 23 -12.80 4.07 11.19
CA THR A 23 -11.42 4.40 11.57
C THR A 23 -11.26 4.47 13.09
N ASN A 24 -12.09 5.26 13.77
CA ASN A 24 -12.00 5.46 15.22
C ASN A 24 -12.21 4.15 16.01
N ASN A 25 -13.02 3.24 15.47
CA ASN A 25 -13.26 1.92 16.08
C ASN A 25 -12.24 0.85 15.64
N GLN A 26 -11.25 1.19 14.80
CA GLN A 26 -10.24 0.25 14.27
C GLN A 26 -10.87 -1.00 13.64
N THR A 27 -11.93 -0.80 12.85
CA THR A 27 -12.73 -1.90 12.26
C THR A 27 -12.42 -2.15 10.78
N ILE A 28 -11.73 -1.22 10.11
CA ILE A 28 -11.39 -1.36 8.68
C ILE A 28 -10.54 -2.62 8.45
N GLU A 29 -9.44 -2.76 9.20
CA GLU A 29 -8.54 -3.91 9.09
C GLU A 29 -9.25 -5.21 9.44
N LYS A 30 -10.06 -5.21 10.53
CA LYS A 30 -10.85 -6.38 10.92
C LYS A 30 -11.83 -6.80 9.82
N THR A 31 -12.47 -5.83 9.17
CA THR A 31 -13.41 -6.10 8.07
C THR A 31 -12.68 -6.66 6.85
N PHE A 32 -11.50 -6.12 6.52
CA PHE A 32 -10.67 -6.65 5.44
C PHE A 32 -10.25 -8.09 5.70
N VAL A 33 -9.77 -8.40 6.91
CA VAL A 33 -9.38 -9.75 7.32
C VAL A 33 -10.56 -10.71 7.21
N LEU A 34 -11.73 -10.35 7.74
CA LEU A 34 -12.94 -11.18 7.64
C LEU A 34 -13.35 -11.45 6.19
N PHE A 35 -13.28 -10.44 5.32
CA PHE A 35 -13.59 -10.61 3.90
C PHE A 35 -12.59 -11.56 3.22
N ARG A 36 -11.29 -11.37 3.48
CA ARG A 36 -10.23 -12.23 2.98
C ARG A 36 -10.40 -13.68 3.46
N ASP A 37 -10.74 -13.89 4.73
CA ASP A 37 -10.93 -15.22 5.29
C ASP A 37 -12.12 -15.95 4.63
N VAL A 38 -13.17 -15.22 4.24
CA VAL A 38 -14.27 -15.77 3.42
C VAL A 38 -13.78 -16.14 2.02
N LEU A 39 -12.89 -15.36 1.39
CA LEU A 39 -12.30 -15.71 0.09
C LEU A 39 -11.42 -16.96 0.20
N ASN A 40 -10.60 -17.06 1.25
CA ASN A 40 -9.78 -18.23 1.56
C ASN A 40 -10.64 -19.49 1.78
N ALA A 41 -11.69 -19.39 2.60
CA ALA A 41 -12.59 -20.51 2.88
C ALA A 41 -13.34 -21.01 1.62
N LYS A 42 -13.53 -20.13 0.63
CA LYS A 42 -14.10 -20.47 -0.67
C LYS A 42 -13.07 -20.94 -1.71
N GLY A 43 -11.79 -20.99 -1.36
CA GLY A 43 -10.71 -21.35 -2.28
C GLY A 43 -10.50 -20.35 -3.41
N LEU A 44 -10.88 -19.08 -3.22
CA LEU A 44 -10.72 -18.03 -4.23
C LEU A 44 -9.33 -17.39 -4.20
N ILE A 45 -8.68 -17.40 -3.04
CA ILE A 45 -7.26 -17.13 -2.90
C ILE A 45 -6.58 -18.50 -2.96
N LEU A 46 -5.84 -18.74 -4.05
CA LEU A 46 -5.28 -20.06 -4.36
C LEU A 46 -3.98 -20.34 -3.60
N ASN A 47 -3.32 -19.27 -3.13
CA ASN A 47 -2.04 -19.35 -2.44
C ASN A 47 -0.94 -20.01 -3.29
N GLU A 48 -0.88 -19.65 -4.57
CA GLU A 48 0.07 -20.18 -5.56
C GLU A 48 1.03 -19.06 -6.00
N GLY A 49 1.92 -18.68 -5.09
CA GLY A 49 2.84 -17.55 -5.24
C GLY A 49 2.23 -16.21 -4.85
N LYS A 50 3.10 -15.31 -4.39
CA LYS A 50 2.75 -13.96 -3.91
C LYS A 50 3.52 -12.91 -4.68
N MET A 51 2.87 -11.80 -4.98
CA MET A 51 3.48 -10.62 -5.59
C MET A 51 3.44 -9.47 -4.59
N VAL A 52 4.55 -8.77 -4.40
CA VAL A 52 4.62 -7.54 -3.61
C VAL A 52 4.89 -6.34 -4.50
N ASP A 53 4.07 -5.30 -4.34
CA ASP A 53 4.23 -4.03 -5.03
C ASP A 53 3.53 -2.91 -4.26
N ALA A 54 3.90 -1.67 -4.57
CA ALA A 54 3.35 -0.47 -3.94
C ALA A 54 2.81 0.52 -4.97
N THR A 55 1.65 1.09 -4.67
CA THR A 55 1.03 2.16 -5.47
C THR A 55 0.82 3.42 -4.64
N PHE A 56 0.90 4.58 -5.29
CA PHE A 56 0.67 5.86 -4.63
C PHE A 56 -0.81 6.12 -4.41
N ALA A 57 -1.16 6.57 -3.21
CA ALA A 57 -2.46 7.15 -2.90
C ALA A 57 -2.28 8.65 -2.67
N THR A 58 -2.66 9.45 -3.67
CA THR A 58 -2.40 10.90 -3.64
C THR A 58 -3.34 11.62 -2.69
N ALA A 59 -2.80 12.56 -1.92
CA ALA A 59 -3.55 13.40 -0.99
C ALA A 59 -3.61 14.85 -1.50
N PRO A 60 -4.67 15.62 -1.15
CA PRO A 60 -4.72 17.05 -1.42
C PRO A 60 -3.53 17.79 -0.80
N ILE A 61 -2.81 18.55 -1.63
CA ILE A 61 -1.69 19.37 -1.17
C ILE A 61 -2.19 20.45 -0.21
N GLN A 62 -1.63 20.44 1.00
CA GLN A 62 -2.02 21.36 2.06
C GLN A 62 -1.32 22.72 1.92
N ARG A 63 -2.11 23.81 2.01
CA ARG A 63 -1.57 25.16 2.16
C ARG A 63 -1.10 25.39 3.59
N ASN A 64 0.20 25.22 3.82
CA ASN A 64 0.89 25.42 5.09
C ASN A 64 2.04 26.41 4.91
N THR A 65 2.43 27.11 5.98
CA THR A 65 3.67 27.92 5.97
C THR A 65 4.91 27.01 6.01
N ARG A 66 6.09 27.59 5.79
CA ARG A 66 7.36 26.84 5.87
C ARG A 66 7.61 26.33 7.28
N GLU A 67 7.28 27.13 8.28
CA GLU A 67 7.40 26.80 9.70
C GLU A 67 6.44 25.68 10.09
N GLU A 68 5.18 25.75 9.66
CA GLU A 68 4.19 24.68 9.86
C GLU A 68 4.68 23.36 9.23
N ASN A 69 5.20 23.40 7.99
CA ASN A 69 5.73 22.22 7.31
C ASN A 69 6.97 21.65 8.00
N LYS A 70 7.85 22.51 8.52
CA LYS A 70 9.02 22.07 9.29
C LYS A 70 8.58 21.34 10.56
N GLN A 71 7.64 21.92 11.31
CA GLN A 71 7.13 21.31 12.54
C GLN A 71 6.46 19.96 12.29
N ILE A 72 5.69 19.82 11.19
CA ILE A 72 5.11 18.53 10.76
C ILE A 72 6.21 17.51 10.45
N LYS A 73 7.26 17.93 9.72
CA LYS A 73 8.39 17.06 9.36
C LYS A 73 9.17 16.60 10.58
N ASP A 74 9.28 17.45 11.59
CA ASP A 74 9.96 17.17 12.86
C ASP A 74 9.09 16.32 13.83
N GLY A 75 7.88 15.93 13.43
CA GLY A 75 6.98 15.06 14.21
C GLY A 75 6.09 15.80 15.22
N ASP A 76 6.18 17.12 15.30
CA ASP A 76 5.42 17.95 16.25
C ASP A 76 4.17 18.60 15.61
N GLY A 77 3.69 18.04 14.49
CA GLY A 77 2.50 18.54 13.78
C GLY A 77 1.23 18.53 14.63
N ALA A 78 1.13 17.66 15.63
CA ALA A 78 -0.04 17.53 16.50
C ALA A 78 -0.31 18.78 17.35
N ALA A 79 0.71 19.61 17.62
CA ALA A 79 0.55 20.87 18.36
C ALA A 79 -0.04 22.01 17.51
N LEU A 80 -0.03 21.87 16.18
CA LEU A 80 -0.50 22.90 15.27
C LEU A 80 -2.02 23.07 15.33
N TRP A 81 -2.45 24.33 15.25
CA TRP A 81 -3.85 24.75 15.12
C TRP A 81 -4.78 24.29 16.26
N ASN A 82 -4.26 24.00 17.45
CA ASN A 82 -5.07 23.66 18.63
C ASN A 82 -6.10 24.75 18.98
N ASN A 83 -5.77 26.02 18.72
CA ASN A 83 -6.68 27.15 18.87
C ASN A 83 -7.70 27.30 17.71
N LYS A 84 -7.60 26.48 16.66
CA LYS A 84 -8.43 26.50 15.46
C LYS A 84 -8.87 25.07 15.11
N PRO A 85 -9.75 24.45 15.93
CA PRO A 85 -10.15 23.04 15.75
C PRO A 85 -10.76 22.77 14.37
N HIS A 86 -11.49 23.75 13.82
CA HIS A 86 -12.03 23.67 12.46
C HIS A 86 -10.94 23.62 11.38
N LYS A 87 -9.81 24.31 11.56
CA LYS A 87 -8.67 24.21 10.63
C LYS A 87 -8.00 22.85 10.83
N LYS A 88 -7.73 22.45 12.07
CA LYS A 88 -7.01 21.22 12.42
C LYS A 88 -7.62 19.97 11.78
N ARG A 89 -8.94 19.79 11.84
CA ARG A 89 -9.63 18.65 11.22
C ARG A 89 -9.54 18.57 9.68
N HIS A 90 -9.11 19.63 9.00
CA HIS A 90 -8.92 19.60 7.55
C HIS A 90 -7.43 19.46 7.17
N LYS A 91 -6.55 19.32 8.17
CA LYS A 91 -5.11 19.21 7.99
C LYS A 91 -4.67 17.77 8.15
N ASP A 92 -4.12 17.24 7.08
CA ASP A 92 -3.36 16.00 7.09
C ASP A 92 -1.91 16.33 7.51
N ILE A 93 -1.47 15.74 8.62
CA ILE A 93 -0.11 15.91 9.16
C ILE A 93 0.77 14.66 8.94
N ASP A 94 0.24 13.62 8.30
CA ASP A 94 0.91 12.33 8.11
C ASP A 94 1.40 12.16 6.67
N ALA A 95 0.68 12.72 5.69
CA ALA A 95 1.10 12.72 4.30
C ALA A 95 2.50 13.34 4.11
N ARG A 96 3.32 12.72 3.26
CA ARG A 96 4.69 13.17 2.94
C ARG A 96 4.87 13.33 1.43
N TRP A 97 5.90 14.09 1.08
CA TRP A 97 6.35 14.26 -0.31
C TRP A 97 7.37 13.18 -0.67
N THR A 98 7.33 12.74 -1.93
CA THR A 98 8.39 11.93 -2.54
C THR A 98 8.52 12.25 -4.02
N GLN A 99 9.61 11.79 -4.64
CA GLN A 99 9.84 11.92 -6.09
C GLN A 99 10.10 10.53 -6.68
N LYS A 100 9.35 10.16 -7.72
CA LYS A 100 9.55 8.92 -8.50
C LYS A 100 9.52 9.26 -9.98
N GLY A 101 10.55 8.85 -10.73
CA GLY A 101 10.64 9.11 -12.18
C GLY A 101 10.64 10.60 -12.57
N GLY A 102 11.16 11.48 -11.71
CA GLY A 102 11.15 12.93 -11.92
C GLY A 102 9.83 13.62 -11.55
N GLN A 103 8.76 12.88 -11.27
CA GLN A 103 7.47 13.42 -10.83
C GLN A 103 7.36 13.41 -9.30
N ASN A 104 6.77 14.48 -8.75
CA ASN A 104 6.53 14.61 -7.32
C ASN A 104 5.15 14.06 -6.95
N TYR A 105 5.11 13.32 -5.84
CA TYR A 105 3.89 12.76 -5.26
C TYR A 105 3.75 13.24 -3.82
N TYR A 106 2.53 13.61 -3.42
CA TYR A 106 2.19 13.95 -2.04
C TYR A 106 1.06 13.03 -1.57
N GLY A 107 1.25 12.40 -0.41
CA GLY A 107 0.25 11.51 0.16
C GLY A 107 0.89 10.27 0.79
N TYR A 108 0.39 9.12 0.38
CA TYR A 108 0.65 7.81 0.97
C TYR A 108 1.08 6.79 -0.10
N LYS A 109 1.59 5.65 0.36
CA LYS A 109 1.74 4.43 -0.45
C LYS A 109 0.89 3.32 0.15
N ASN A 110 0.23 2.58 -0.72
CA ASN A 110 -0.42 1.32 -0.39
C ASN A 110 0.49 0.19 -0.88
N HIS A 111 1.17 -0.45 0.07
CA HIS A 111 2.01 -1.63 -0.16
C HIS A 111 1.10 -2.85 -0.09
N THR A 112 1.17 -3.73 -1.08
CA THR A 112 0.21 -4.83 -1.22
C THR A 112 0.92 -6.16 -1.44
N LYS A 113 0.43 -7.20 -0.78
CA LYS A 113 0.70 -8.60 -1.10
C LYS A 113 -0.50 -9.14 -1.88
N VAL A 114 -0.24 -9.63 -3.09
CA VAL A 114 -1.27 -10.08 -4.02
C VAL A 114 -1.02 -11.53 -4.40
N ASP A 115 -2.07 -12.35 -4.38
CA ASP A 115 -2.00 -13.73 -4.86
C ASP A 115 -1.73 -13.76 -6.38
N ALA A 116 -0.66 -14.45 -6.78
CA ALA A 116 -0.17 -14.41 -8.15
C ALA A 116 -1.15 -15.00 -9.16
N LYS A 117 -2.03 -15.93 -8.75
CA LYS A 117 -2.98 -16.61 -9.65
C LYS A 117 -4.34 -15.94 -9.70
N SER A 118 -4.93 -15.64 -8.56
CA SER A 118 -6.28 -15.06 -8.46
C SER A 118 -6.29 -13.54 -8.62
N LYS A 119 -5.15 -12.87 -8.38
CA LYS A 119 -5.01 -11.40 -8.34
C LYS A 119 -5.82 -10.73 -7.21
N PHE A 120 -6.20 -11.48 -6.17
CA PHE A 120 -6.75 -10.88 -4.95
C PHE A 120 -5.63 -10.30 -4.07
N ILE A 121 -5.93 -9.20 -3.39
CA ILE A 121 -5.05 -8.61 -2.38
C ILE A 121 -5.23 -9.41 -1.10
N ASP A 122 -4.16 -10.04 -0.62
CA ASP A 122 -4.14 -10.86 0.58
C ASP A 122 -3.81 -10.05 1.83
N CYS A 123 -2.90 -9.09 1.68
CA CYS A 123 -2.49 -8.19 2.75
C CYS A 123 -2.13 -6.83 2.16
N TYR A 124 -2.26 -5.79 2.97
CA TYR A 124 -1.81 -4.45 2.59
C TYR A 124 -1.28 -3.70 3.82
N LYS A 125 -0.40 -2.74 3.56
CA LYS A 125 0.11 -1.80 4.56
C LYS A 125 0.10 -0.41 3.95
N VAL A 126 -0.42 0.56 4.68
CA VAL A 126 -0.38 1.98 4.27
C VAL A 126 0.71 2.69 5.03
N THR A 127 1.54 3.44 4.32
CA THR A 127 2.56 4.34 4.89
C THR A 127 2.47 5.70 4.22
N ASP A 128 3.15 6.70 4.74
CA ASP A 128 3.36 7.92 3.98
C ASP A 128 4.16 7.66 2.69
N ALA A 129 4.06 8.56 1.72
CA ALA A 129 4.63 8.36 0.39
C ALA A 129 6.16 8.34 0.36
N SER A 130 6.84 8.81 1.40
CA SER A 130 8.31 8.87 1.43
C SER A 130 8.95 7.52 1.78
N VAL A 131 8.20 6.62 2.43
CA VAL A 131 8.68 5.27 2.78
C VAL A 131 9.03 4.47 1.52
N HIS A 132 10.18 3.79 1.55
CA HIS A 132 10.63 2.95 0.45
C HIS A 132 9.80 1.67 0.34
N ASP A 133 9.53 1.22 -0.89
CA ASP A 133 8.56 0.15 -1.21
C ASP A 133 8.88 -1.15 -0.46
N SER A 134 10.17 -1.44 -0.25
CA SER A 134 10.63 -2.66 0.44
C SER A 134 10.60 -2.64 1.96
N GLN A 135 10.39 -1.48 2.59
CA GLN A 135 10.44 -1.37 4.05
C GLN A 135 9.31 -2.13 4.75
N PRO A 136 8.05 -2.08 4.28
CA PRO A 136 6.95 -2.77 4.94
C PRO A 136 6.84 -4.25 4.57
N LEU A 137 7.88 -4.86 4.01
CA LEU A 137 7.80 -6.24 3.52
C LEU A 137 7.42 -7.21 4.65
N GLU A 138 7.99 -7.05 5.84
CA GLU A 138 7.68 -7.89 7.00
C GLU A 138 6.20 -7.77 7.45
N ASP A 139 5.61 -6.58 7.36
CA ASP A 139 4.17 -6.37 7.66
C ASP A 139 3.25 -7.11 6.66
N LEU A 140 3.75 -7.45 5.48
CA LEU A 140 2.96 -8.04 4.41
C LEU A 140 2.98 -9.58 4.43
N LEU A 141 4.07 -10.19 4.91
CA LEU A 141 4.25 -11.64 4.89
C LEU A 141 3.66 -12.30 6.14
N ASP A 142 3.11 -13.49 5.99
CA ASP A 142 2.57 -14.29 7.10
C ASP A 142 2.88 -15.79 6.93
N GLU A 143 2.60 -16.57 7.97
CA GLU A 143 2.94 -18.01 8.01
C GLU A 143 2.30 -18.84 6.88
N ASN A 144 1.18 -18.38 6.32
CA ASN A 144 0.51 -19.08 5.21
C ASN A 144 1.28 -18.95 3.89
N ASP A 145 2.24 -18.02 3.80
CA ASP A 145 3.05 -17.82 2.61
C ASP A 145 4.22 -18.82 2.52
N LYS A 146 4.48 -19.59 3.58
CA LYS A 146 5.60 -20.51 3.65
C LYS A 146 5.62 -21.48 2.46
N GLY A 147 6.80 -21.59 1.84
CA GLY A 147 7.04 -22.45 0.68
C GLY A 147 6.53 -21.89 -0.65
N GLN A 148 5.86 -20.74 -0.65
CA GLN A 148 5.41 -20.07 -1.88
C GLN A 148 6.50 -19.18 -2.48
N PRO A 149 6.54 -19.00 -3.81
CA PRO A 149 7.41 -18.01 -4.44
C PRO A 149 6.94 -16.59 -4.16
N LEU A 150 7.87 -15.71 -3.78
CA LEU A 150 7.65 -14.28 -3.61
C LEU A 150 8.25 -13.50 -4.79
N TYR A 151 7.38 -12.88 -5.59
CA TYR A 151 7.75 -12.04 -6.71
C TYR A 151 7.74 -10.57 -6.31
N GLY A 152 8.85 -9.88 -6.51
CA GLY A 152 8.99 -8.45 -6.27
C GLY A 152 9.87 -7.80 -7.34
N ASP A 153 9.80 -6.48 -7.45
CA ASP A 153 10.75 -5.75 -8.29
C ASP A 153 12.12 -5.64 -7.59
N SER A 154 13.11 -5.10 -8.28
CA SER A 154 14.46 -4.99 -7.73
C SER A 154 14.60 -3.95 -6.62
N ALA A 155 13.54 -3.22 -6.25
CA ALA A 155 13.54 -2.40 -5.03
C ALA A 155 13.40 -3.27 -3.78
N TYR A 156 12.90 -4.50 -3.88
CA TYR A 156 12.79 -5.45 -2.77
C TYR A 156 14.06 -6.29 -2.54
N THR A 157 15.20 -5.90 -3.11
CA THR A 157 16.50 -6.54 -2.83
C THR A 157 17.22 -5.88 -1.67
N GLY A 158 17.98 -6.65 -0.89
CA GLY A 158 18.85 -6.14 0.17
C GLY A 158 18.90 -7.10 1.35
N ALA A 159 19.96 -7.03 2.17
CA ALA A 159 20.17 -7.97 3.27
C ALA A 159 18.95 -8.10 4.19
N ASN A 160 18.34 -6.97 4.59
CA ASN A 160 17.14 -6.98 5.43
C ASN A 160 15.96 -7.67 4.74
N GLN A 161 15.78 -7.46 3.43
CA GLN A 161 14.69 -8.08 2.68
C GLN A 161 14.94 -9.58 2.51
N ASP A 162 16.19 -9.98 2.23
CA ASP A 162 16.58 -11.38 2.12
C ASP A 162 16.31 -12.11 3.45
N ASP A 163 16.67 -11.51 4.59
CA ASP A 163 16.39 -12.04 5.93
C ASP A 163 14.88 -12.18 6.19
N VAL A 164 14.07 -11.18 5.83
CA VAL A 164 12.61 -11.22 5.99
C VAL A 164 11.99 -12.35 5.16
N ILE A 165 12.43 -12.52 3.91
CA ILE A 165 11.94 -13.57 3.01
C ILE A 165 12.35 -14.96 3.50
N GLU A 166 13.59 -15.10 3.99
CA GLU A 166 14.10 -16.34 4.55
C GLU A 166 13.37 -16.72 5.86
N ASN A 167 13.13 -15.75 6.75
CA ASN A 167 12.38 -15.96 7.99
C ASN A 167 10.93 -16.38 7.73
N ALA A 168 10.30 -15.81 6.69
CA ALA A 168 8.99 -16.24 6.21
C ALA A 168 9.02 -17.60 5.48
N LYS A 169 10.21 -18.16 5.23
CA LYS A 169 10.44 -19.45 4.55
C LYS A 169 9.83 -19.47 3.15
N MET A 170 9.92 -18.35 2.45
CA MET A 170 9.44 -18.19 1.08
C MET A 170 10.56 -18.43 0.07
N ILE A 171 10.19 -18.77 -1.17
CA ILE A 171 11.14 -18.91 -2.27
C ILE A 171 11.35 -17.52 -2.88
N ASN A 172 12.54 -16.93 -2.68
CA ASN A 172 12.86 -15.60 -3.18
C ASN A 172 12.88 -15.57 -4.72
N GLN A 173 11.90 -14.89 -5.33
CA GLN A 173 11.79 -14.64 -6.77
C GLN A 173 11.80 -13.14 -7.09
N VAL A 174 12.44 -12.35 -6.22
CA VAL A 174 12.66 -10.92 -6.46
C VAL A 174 13.60 -10.73 -7.65
N CYS A 175 13.30 -9.73 -8.50
CA CYS A 175 14.14 -9.39 -9.64
C CYS A 175 15.51 -8.88 -9.18
N GLU A 176 16.57 -9.41 -9.77
CA GLU A 176 17.93 -9.00 -9.44
C GLU A 176 18.27 -7.64 -10.06
N ARG A 177 19.12 -6.87 -9.37
CA ARG A 177 19.58 -5.56 -9.84
C ARG A 177 21.04 -5.64 -10.27
N GLY A 178 21.36 -5.04 -11.43
CA GLY A 178 22.74 -4.77 -11.80
C GLY A 178 23.32 -3.60 -11.00
N TYR A 179 24.59 -3.69 -10.63
CA TYR A 179 25.31 -2.64 -9.92
C TYR A 179 26.35 -1.99 -10.81
N ARG A 180 26.91 -0.86 -10.34
CA ARG A 180 28.00 -0.19 -11.05
C ARG A 180 29.15 -1.18 -11.23
N ASN A 181 29.59 -1.35 -12.47
CA ASN A 181 30.63 -2.30 -12.89
C ASN A 181 30.29 -3.79 -12.71
N HIS A 182 29.07 -4.12 -12.30
CA HIS A 182 28.56 -5.47 -12.18
C HIS A 182 27.18 -5.56 -12.85
N PRO A 183 27.14 -5.54 -14.20
CA PRO A 183 25.89 -5.70 -14.94
C PRO A 183 25.32 -7.10 -14.72
N LEU A 184 24.01 -7.24 -14.94
CA LEU A 184 23.35 -8.55 -14.92
C LEU A 184 23.92 -9.46 -16.01
N THR A 185 24.15 -10.74 -15.69
CA THR A 185 24.49 -11.77 -16.68
C THR A 185 23.29 -12.08 -17.58
N GLU A 186 23.51 -12.77 -18.69
CA GLU A 186 22.41 -13.18 -19.58
C GLU A 186 21.44 -14.15 -18.88
N GLU A 187 21.96 -15.01 -18.00
CA GLU A 187 21.15 -15.92 -17.18
C GLU A 187 20.27 -15.13 -16.21
N GLN A 188 20.82 -14.12 -15.52
CA GLN A 188 20.05 -13.26 -14.62
C GLN A 188 18.99 -12.45 -15.39
N LYS A 189 19.31 -11.96 -16.60
CA LYS A 189 18.33 -11.28 -17.45
C LYS A 189 17.20 -12.21 -17.87
N ALA A 190 17.51 -13.45 -18.26
CA ALA A 190 16.51 -14.45 -18.61
C ALA A 190 15.61 -14.78 -17.39
N SER A 191 16.21 -15.02 -16.23
CA SER A 191 15.48 -15.25 -14.97
C SER A 191 14.58 -14.06 -14.60
N ASN A 192 15.11 -12.83 -14.66
CA ASN A 192 14.32 -11.61 -14.42
C ASN A 192 13.16 -11.46 -15.41
N ARG A 193 13.30 -11.91 -16.65
CA ARG A 193 12.21 -11.87 -17.65
C ARG A 193 11.07 -12.80 -17.27
N GLU A 194 11.37 -13.99 -16.74
CA GLU A 194 10.37 -14.92 -16.22
C GLU A 194 9.69 -14.37 -14.95
N LYS A 195 10.49 -13.93 -13.97
CA LYS A 195 10.00 -13.33 -12.71
C LYS A 195 9.11 -12.12 -12.96
N SER A 196 9.54 -11.21 -13.84
CA SER A 196 8.78 -10.00 -14.17
C SER A 196 7.49 -10.27 -14.94
N SER A 197 7.42 -11.34 -15.74
CA SER A 197 6.19 -11.77 -16.40
C SER A 197 5.10 -12.11 -15.37
N VAL A 198 5.46 -12.85 -14.31
CA VAL A 198 4.53 -13.13 -13.21
C VAL A 198 4.19 -11.86 -12.44
N ARG A 199 5.21 -11.10 -12.01
CA ARG A 199 5.06 -9.87 -11.22
C ARG A 199 4.16 -8.83 -11.88
N SER A 200 4.27 -8.65 -13.21
CA SER A 200 3.49 -7.65 -13.97
C SER A 200 1.97 -7.80 -13.79
N ARG A 201 1.50 -8.97 -13.36
CA ARG A 201 0.08 -9.19 -13.09
C ARG A 201 -0.48 -8.28 -11.99
N VAL A 202 0.35 -7.77 -11.07
CA VAL A 202 -0.06 -6.80 -10.04
C VAL A 202 -0.56 -5.49 -10.65
N GLU A 203 -0.05 -5.10 -11.82
CA GLU A 203 -0.45 -3.88 -12.53
C GLU A 203 -1.93 -3.94 -12.94
N HIS A 204 -2.48 -5.14 -13.18
CA HIS A 204 -3.92 -5.29 -13.42
C HIS A 204 -4.75 -4.95 -12.19
N VAL A 205 -4.26 -5.27 -10.98
CA VAL A 205 -4.96 -4.97 -9.73
C VAL A 205 -4.98 -3.46 -9.53
N PHE A 206 -3.82 -2.79 -9.66
CA PHE A 206 -3.75 -1.35 -9.55
C PHE A 206 -4.51 -0.63 -10.66
N GLY A 207 -4.45 -1.13 -11.90
CA GLY A 207 -5.24 -0.60 -13.01
C GLY A 207 -6.74 -0.70 -12.76
N PHE A 208 -7.20 -1.83 -12.21
CA PHE A 208 -8.60 -1.99 -11.81
C PHE A 208 -9.00 -1.01 -10.69
N MET A 209 -8.16 -0.85 -9.67
CA MET A 209 -8.40 0.11 -8.58
C MET A 209 -8.49 1.54 -9.11
N GLU A 210 -7.53 1.96 -9.94
CA GLU A 210 -7.50 3.31 -10.52
C GLU A 210 -8.75 3.59 -11.36
N GLN A 211 -9.16 2.65 -12.20
CA GLN A 211 -10.33 2.79 -13.08
C GLN A 211 -11.66 2.75 -12.31
N SER A 212 -11.83 1.78 -11.41
CA SER A 212 -13.09 1.60 -10.67
C SER A 212 -13.31 2.70 -9.64
N MET A 213 -12.23 3.21 -9.03
CA MET A 213 -12.30 4.24 -7.98
C MET A 213 -12.13 5.67 -8.52
N HIS A 214 -11.95 5.85 -9.83
CA HIS A 214 -11.67 7.15 -10.46
C HIS A 214 -10.44 7.86 -9.85
N GLY A 215 -9.40 7.07 -9.57
CA GLY A 215 -8.18 7.49 -8.92
C GLY A 215 -7.96 6.89 -7.55
N ILE A 216 -6.73 6.48 -7.27
CA ILE A 216 -6.29 6.13 -5.90
C ILE A 216 -5.96 7.42 -5.15
N LYS A 217 -6.98 8.00 -4.51
CA LYS A 217 -6.91 9.29 -3.81
C LYS A 217 -7.36 9.16 -2.36
N VAL A 218 -6.62 9.80 -1.47
CA VAL A 218 -7.00 9.98 -0.07
C VAL A 218 -7.63 11.35 0.06
N TRP A 219 -8.96 11.40 0.25
CA TRP A 219 -9.69 12.68 0.32
C TRP A 219 -9.55 13.41 1.66
N SER A 220 -8.94 12.75 2.64
CA SER A 220 -8.35 13.29 3.89
C SER A 220 -8.05 12.08 4.78
N ALA A 221 -6.83 11.96 5.26
CA ALA A 221 -6.57 11.16 6.44
C ALA A 221 -7.00 11.99 7.66
N LEU A 222 -7.83 11.39 8.52
CA LEU A 222 -8.09 11.90 9.85
C LEU A 222 -7.43 10.93 10.82
N VAL A 223 -6.57 11.49 11.67
CA VAL A 223 -6.24 10.98 13.00
C VAL A 223 -7.14 11.68 14.00
#